data_AF-A0A2V6F321-F1
#
_entry.id   AF-A0A2V6F321-F1
#
_cell.length_a   1.000
_cell.length_b   1.000
_cell.length_c   1.000
_cell.angle_alpha   90.00
_cell.angle_beta   90.00
_cell.angle_gamma   90.00
#
_symmetry.space_group_name_H-M   'P 1'
#
loop_
_entity.id
_entity.type
_entity.pdbx_description
1 polymer ?
#
loop_
_entity_poly.entity_id
_entity_poly.type
_entity_poly.pdbx_seq_one_letter_code
_entity_poly.pdbx_strand_id
1 'polypeptide(L)'
;DPLASAPKNNLARILWYEGKLDEADAVAREAAELQPNSASSRRWQVLVAIQRGDKEAALREAQLEPDESYRRFEIALAQYARGDRRAADAALADLIAHNQGLDYQVAQVYAVRGEKEKAFEWLQIAFDNHDTGMLALLVDPLLRSLSDDPRYKALLAKMNFPTSS
;
A
#
# COMPACT_ATOMS: atom_id res chain seq x y z
N ASP A 1 -2.23 -23.30 -12.86
CA ASP A 1 -1.58 -23.72 -11.62
C ASP A 1 -1.79 -22.63 -10.57
N PRO A 2 -2.59 -22.87 -9.52
CA PRO A 2 -2.86 -21.87 -8.47
C PRO A 2 -1.60 -21.38 -7.75
N LEU A 3 -0.53 -22.18 -7.71
CA LEU A 3 0.73 -21.81 -7.05
C LEU A 3 1.46 -20.68 -7.81
N ALA A 4 1.10 -20.42 -9.07
CA ALA A 4 1.67 -19.32 -9.87
C ALA A 4 1.18 -17.93 -9.44
N SER A 5 0.15 -17.81 -8.59
CA SER A 5 -0.40 -16.52 -8.16
C SER A 5 0.59 -15.71 -7.31
N ALA A 6 1.23 -16.31 -6.31
CA ALA A 6 2.13 -15.59 -5.40
C ALA A 6 3.37 -15.00 -6.12
N PRO A 7 4.07 -15.73 -7.01
CA PRO A 7 5.12 -15.13 -7.84
C PRO A 7 4.63 -13.97 -8.72
N LYS A 8 3.44 -14.08 -9.32
CA LYS A 8 2.85 -13.01 -10.12
C LYS A 8 2.52 -11.78 -9.27
N ASN A 9 1.95 -11.98 -8.08
CA ASN A 9 1.68 -10.89 -7.15
C ASN A 9 2.96 -10.14 -6.75
N ASN A 10 4.05 -10.86 -6.51
CA ASN A 10 5.36 -10.27 -6.24
C ASN A 10 5.92 -9.51 -7.47
N LEU A 11 5.74 -10.04 -8.67
CA LEU A 11 6.16 -9.37 -9.90
C LEU A 11 5.36 -8.08 -10.13
N ALA A 12 4.04 -8.11 -9.94
CA ALA A 12 3.18 -6.93 -10.04
C ALA A 12 3.62 -5.82 -9.06
N ARG A 13 3.95 -6.19 -7.82
CA ARG A 13 4.53 -5.27 -6.83
C ARG A 13 5.81 -4.60 -7.32
N ILE A 14 6.76 -5.39 -7.83
CA ILE A 14 8.05 -4.88 -8.30
C ILE A 14 7.86 -3.94 -9.49
N LEU A 15 7.05 -4.34 -10.47
CA LEU A 15 6.71 -3.51 -11.63
C LEU A 15 6.05 -2.20 -11.21
N TRP A 16 5.19 -2.24 -10.19
CA TRP A 16 4.58 -1.04 -9.64
C TRP A 16 5.60 -0.11 -8.96
N TYR A 17 6.53 -0.65 -8.16
CA TYR A 17 7.64 0.13 -7.60
C TYR A 17 8.52 0.77 -8.68
N GLU A 18 8.74 0.08 -9.80
CA GLU A 18 9.47 0.60 -10.97
C GLU A 18 8.65 1.61 -11.81
N GLY A 19 7.37 1.79 -11.51
CA GLY A 19 6.47 2.67 -12.28
C GLY A 19 6.03 2.10 -13.63
N LYS A 20 6.26 0.80 -13.91
CA LYS A 20 5.80 0.10 -15.11
C LYS A 20 4.33 -0.29 -14.98
N LEU A 21 3.46 0.72 -15.00
CA LEU A 21 2.06 0.57 -14.60
C LEU A 21 1.25 -0.37 -15.50
N ASP A 22 1.51 -0.39 -16.81
CA ASP A 22 0.81 -1.31 -17.75
C ASP A 22 1.17 -2.77 -17.47
N GLU A 23 2.44 -3.06 -17.28
CA GLU A 23 2.92 -4.41 -16.97
C GLU A 23 2.43 -4.84 -15.58
N ALA A 24 2.47 -3.94 -14.60
CA ALA A 24 1.97 -4.19 -13.25
C ALA A 24 0.47 -4.55 -13.25
N ASP A 25 -0.37 -3.79 -13.96
CA ASP A 25 -1.81 -4.05 -14.08
C ASP A 25 -2.09 -5.40 -14.75
N ALA A 26 -1.40 -5.70 -15.85
CA ALA A 26 -1.58 -6.96 -16.58
C ALA A 26 -1.25 -8.17 -15.68
N VAL A 27 -0.07 -8.15 -15.05
CA VAL A 27 0.37 -9.24 -14.16
C VAL A 27 -0.53 -9.36 -12.92
N ALA A 28 -0.98 -8.25 -12.35
CA ALA A 28 -1.88 -8.25 -11.20
C ALA A 28 -3.24 -8.87 -11.53
N ARG A 29 -3.81 -8.56 -12.70
CA ARG A 29 -5.08 -9.15 -13.16
C ARG A 29 -4.96 -10.64 -13.34
N GLU A 30 -3.87 -11.12 -13.96
CA GLU A 30 -3.62 -12.56 -14.06
C GLU A 30 -3.52 -13.24 -12.69
N ALA A 31 -2.85 -12.61 -11.71
CA ALA A 31 -2.76 -13.14 -10.35
C ALA A 31 -4.16 -13.23 -9.70
N ALA A 32 -4.97 -12.18 -9.83
CA ALA A 32 -6.33 -12.14 -9.32
C ALA A 32 -7.26 -13.15 -10.00
N GLU A 33 -7.09 -13.41 -11.30
CA GLU A 33 -7.86 -14.44 -12.01
C GLU A 33 -7.52 -15.86 -11.54
N LEU A 34 -6.26 -16.12 -11.20
CA LEU A 34 -5.81 -17.41 -10.67
C LEU A 34 -6.30 -17.66 -9.25
N GLN A 35 -6.39 -16.62 -8.41
CA GLN A 35 -6.83 -16.71 -7.03
C GLN A 35 -7.72 -15.51 -6.64
N PRO A 36 -8.98 -15.47 -7.11
CA PRO A 36 -9.84 -14.29 -6.92
C PRO A 36 -10.24 -14.03 -5.48
N ASN A 37 -10.10 -15.03 -4.60
CA ASN A 37 -10.44 -14.95 -3.19
C ASN A 37 -9.19 -14.83 -2.29
N SER A 38 -7.98 -14.73 -2.86
CA SER A 38 -6.77 -14.53 -2.04
C SER A 38 -6.70 -13.10 -1.52
N ALA A 39 -6.24 -12.94 -0.29
CA ALA A 39 -6.00 -11.64 0.31
C ALA A 39 -5.07 -10.79 -0.54
N SER A 40 -5.38 -9.50 -0.67
CA SER A 40 -4.66 -8.49 -1.47
C SER A 40 -4.59 -8.76 -2.98
N SER A 41 -5.46 -9.64 -3.50
CA SER A 41 -5.51 -9.95 -4.93
C SER A 41 -5.82 -8.73 -5.80
N ARG A 42 -6.47 -7.70 -5.25
CA ARG A 42 -6.85 -6.47 -5.96
C ARG A 42 -5.93 -5.28 -5.72
N ARG A 43 -5.00 -5.38 -4.77
CA ARG A 43 -4.20 -4.24 -4.30
C ARG A 43 -3.47 -3.52 -5.43
N TRP A 44 -2.81 -4.26 -6.30
CA TRP A 44 -1.98 -3.64 -7.34
C TRP A 44 -2.82 -2.93 -8.40
N GLN A 45 -4.02 -3.44 -8.71
CA GLN A 45 -4.97 -2.77 -9.59
C GLN A 45 -5.45 -1.45 -8.96
N VAL A 46 -5.73 -1.43 -7.65
CA VAL A 46 -6.07 -0.20 -6.91
C VAL A 46 -4.93 0.82 -6.99
N LEU A 47 -3.71 0.41 -6.66
CA LEU A 47 -2.56 1.32 -6.62
C LEU A 47 -2.16 1.82 -8.02
N VAL A 48 -2.25 0.98 -9.05
CA VAL A 48 -2.06 1.38 -10.45
C VAL A 48 -3.14 2.41 -10.85
N ALA A 49 -4.42 2.14 -10.55
CA ALA A 49 -5.51 3.03 -10.90
C ALA A 49 -5.37 4.41 -10.23
N ILE A 50 -4.98 4.44 -8.95
CA ILE A 50 -4.66 5.70 -8.24
C ILE A 50 -3.54 6.46 -8.95
N GLN A 51 -2.46 5.78 -9.33
CA GLN A 51 -1.31 6.44 -9.97
C GLN A 51 -1.62 6.94 -11.39
N ARG A 52 -2.57 6.32 -12.09
CA ARG A 52 -3.11 6.80 -13.37
C ARG A 52 -4.14 7.92 -13.21
N GLY A 53 -4.61 8.19 -12.00
CA GLY A 53 -5.70 9.12 -11.74
C GLY A 53 -7.09 8.56 -12.09
N ASP A 54 -7.22 7.27 -12.36
CA ASP A 54 -8.52 6.60 -12.54
C ASP A 54 -9.11 6.25 -11.17
N LYS A 55 -9.65 7.29 -10.53
CA LYS A 55 -10.17 7.24 -9.16
C LYS A 55 -11.38 6.34 -9.02
N GLU A 56 -12.16 6.18 -10.09
CA GLU A 56 -13.35 5.32 -10.09
C GLU A 56 -12.95 3.85 -10.24
N ALA A 57 -11.96 3.52 -11.08
CA ALA A 57 -11.40 2.17 -11.12
C ALA A 57 -10.77 1.79 -9.77
N ALA A 58 -10.02 2.71 -9.15
CA ALA A 58 -9.42 2.46 -7.84
C ALA A 58 -10.45 2.06 -6.78
N LEU A 59 -11.59 2.79 -6.70
CA LEU A 59 -12.62 2.45 -5.74
C LEU A 59 -13.35 1.15 -6.08
N ARG A 60 -13.64 0.89 -7.37
CA ARG A 60 -14.26 -0.37 -7.80
C ARG A 60 -13.42 -1.57 -7.41
N GLU A 61 -12.12 -1.56 -7.74
CA GLU A 61 -11.25 -2.70 -7.41
C GLU A 61 -11.08 -2.85 -5.89
N ALA A 62 -10.96 -1.74 -5.15
CA ALA A 62 -10.89 -1.78 -3.70
C ALA A 62 -12.14 -2.44 -3.09
N GLN A 63 -13.33 -2.17 -3.62
CA GLN A 63 -14.57 -2.81 -3.15
C GLN A 63 -14.64 -4.31 -3.45
N LEU A 64 -13.90 -4.78 -4.46
CA LEU A 64 -13.85 -6.20 -4.85
C LEU A 64 -12.79 -7.00 -4.10
N GLU A 65 -11.91 -6.36 -3.32
CA GLU A 65 -10.90 -7.06 -2.52
C GLU A 65 -11.57 -8.00 -1.52
N PRO A 66 -11.30 -9.32 -1.55
CA PRO A 66 -11.95 -10.29 -0.67
C PRO A 66 -11.53 -10.18 0.80
N ASP A 67 -10.29 -9.80 1.09
CA ASP A 67 -9.81 -9.65 2.46
C ASP A 67 -10.24 -8.31 3.05
N GLU A 68 -10.94 -8.34 4.18
CA GLU A 68 -11.51 -7.13 4.77
C GLU A 68 -10.44 -6.12 5.21
N SER A 69 -9.32 -6.60 5.73
CA SER A 69 -8.26 -5.75 6.26
C SER A 69 -7.57 -4.98 5.13
N TYR A 70 -7.26 -5.66 4.01
CA TYR A 70 -6.77 -4.99 2.81
C TYR A 70 -7.81 -4.12 2.12
N ARG A 71 -9.08 -4.56 2.10
CA ARG A 71 -10.19 -3.76 1.59
C ARG A 71 -10.28 -2.40 2.30
N ARG A 72 -10.17 -2.37 3.63
CA ARG A 72 -10.19 -1.11 4.42
C ARG A 72 -9.05 -0.17 4.01
N PHE A 73 -7.83 -0.71 3.89
CA PHE A 73 -6.66 0.03 3.41
C PHE A 73 -6.86 0.60 2.01
N GLU A 74 -7.31 -0.23 1.07
CA GLU A 74 -7.49 0.14 -0.33
C GLU A 74 -8.61 1.16 -0.51
N ILE A 75 -9.72 1.03 0.22
CA ILE A 75 -10.81 2.02 0.25
C ILE A 75 -10.31 3.37 0.79
N ALA A 76 -9.50 3.37 1.86
CA ALA A 76 -8.96 4.62 2.42
C ALA A 76 -8.13 5.40 1.38
N LEU A 77 -7.25 4.70 0.64
CA LEU A 77 -6.46 5.29 -0.44
C LEU A 77 -7.33 5.75 -1.62
N ALA A 78 -8.26 4.89 -2.08
CA ALA A 78 -9.12 5.20 -3.23
C ALA A 78 -10.03 6.40 -2.95
N GLN A 79 -10.65 6.47 -1.77
CA GLN A 79 -11.51 7.60 -1.39
C GLN A 79 -10.71 8.89 -1.22
N TYR A 80 -9.48 8.80 -0.68
CA TYR A 80 -8.60 9.96 -0.61
C TYR A 80 -8.25 10.49 -2.01
N ALA A 81 -7.91 9.60 -2.95
CA ALA A 81 -7.65 9.97 -4.35
C ALA A 81 -8.87 10.61 -5.03
N ARG A 82 -10.10 10.15 -4.70
CA ARG A 82 -11.37 10.77 -5.12
C ARG A 82 -11.60 12.17 -4.56
N GLY A 83 -10.94 12.51 -3.44
CA GLY A 83 -11.14 13.75 -2.71
C GLY A 83 -12.26 13.67 -1.68
N ASP A 84 -12.88 12.49 -1.49
CA ASP A 84 -13.87 12.27 -0.43
C ASP A 84 -13.14 12.03 0.90
N ARG A 85 -12.75 13.13 1.55
CA ARG A 85 -12.02 13.10 2.82
C ARG A 85 -12.79 12.39 3.93
N ARG A 86 -14.11 12.57 3.97
CA ARG A 86 -14.96 11.95 5.00
C ARG A 86 -14.98 10.43 4.86
N ALA A 87 -15.12 9.92 3.64
CA ALA A 87 -15.07 8.48 3.41
C ALA A 87 -13.66 7.90 3.65
N ALA A 88 -12.61 8.64 3.27
CA ALA A 88 -11.23 8.24 3.55
C ALA A 88 -10.92 8.19 5.06
N ASP A 89 -11.42 9.17 5.84
CA ASP A 89 -11.29 9.21 7.29
C ASP A 89 -12.00 8.03 7.96
N ALA A 90 -13.23 7.73 7.52
CA ALA A 90 -13.97 6.59 8.04
C ALA A 90 -13.26 5.26 7.75
N ALA A 91 -12.75 5.07 6.53
CA ALA A 91 -12.03 3.86 6.15
C ALA A 91 -10.70 3.71 6.89
N LEU A 92 -9.96 4.80 7.12
CA LEU A 92 -8.74 4.78 7.91
C LEU A 92 -9.01 4.47 9.39
N ALA A 93 -10.06 5.07 9.97
CA ALA A 93 -10.46 4.75 11.33
C ALA A 93 -10.85 3.27 11.48
N ASP A 94 -11.57 2.72 10.49
CA ASP A 94 -11.95 1.30 10.47
C ASP A 94 -10.74 0.38 10.31
N LEU A 95 -9.77 0.73 9.46
CA LEU A 95 -8.50 0.02 9.31
C LEU A 95 -7.74 -0.04 10.64
N ILE A 96 -7.65 1.08 11.37
CA ILE A 96 -6.94 1.15 12.65
C ILE A 96 -7.68 0.35 13.73
N ALA A 97 -9.01 0.46 13.81
CA ALA A 97 -9.82 -0.25 14.80
C ALA A 97 -9.76 -1.77 14.65
N HIS A 98 -9.62 -2.25 13.42
CA HIS A 98 -9.56 -3.68 13.08
C HIS A 98 -8.17 -4.11 12.59
N ASN A 99 -7.12 -3.38 12.99
CA ASN A 99 -5.77 -3.64 12.52
C ASN A 99 -5.27 -5.02 12.96
N GLN A 100 -4.82 -5.83 12.01
CA GLN A 100 -4.31 -7.19 12.21
C GLN A 100 -2.91 -7.33 11.59
N GLY A 101 -1.98 -6.47 12.01
CA GLY A 101 -0.60 -6.46 11.51
C GLY A 101 -0.44 -5.73 10.17
N LEU A 102 -1.25 -4.70 9.95
CA LEU A 102 -1.17 -3.78 8.81
C LEU A 102 -0.65 -2.40 9.24
N ASP A 103 0.27 -2.37 10.20
CA ASP A 103 0.83 -1.14 10.76
C ASP A 103 1.51 -0.29 9.67
N TYR A 104 2.23 -0.97 8.78
CA TYR A 104 2.87 -0.33 7.63
C TYR A 104 1.85 0.26 6.65
N GLN A 105 0.72 -0.41 6.42
CA GLN A 105 -0.34 0.10 5.55
C GLN A 105 -1.05 1.31 6.17
N VAL A 106 -1.23 1.34 7.50
CA VAL A 106 -1.74 2.53 8.19
C VAL A 106 -0.77 3.71 7.99
N ALA A 107 0.54 3.48 8.13
CA ALA A 107 1.55 4.50 7.85
C ALA A 107 1.50 5.02 6.40
N GLN A 108 1.33 4.12 5.43
CA GLN A 108 1.18 4.48 4.01
C GLN A 108 0.00 5.43 3.78
N VAL A 109 -1.16 5.15 4.40
CA VAL A 109 -2.33 6.04 4.27
C VAL A 109 -2.02 7.43 4.83
N TYR A 110 -1.41 7.53 6.02
CA TYR A 110 -1.03 8.84 6.58
C TYR A 110 0.01 9.57 5.71
N ALA A 111 0.99 8.85 5.14
CA ALA A 111 2.01 9.43 4.28
C ALA A 111 1.43 10.00 2.99
N VAL A 112 0.52 9.27 2.33
CA VAL A 112 -0.23 9.74 1.14
C VAL A 112 -1.07 10.96 1.46
N ARG A 113 -1.61 11.02 2.68
CA ARG A 113 -2.41 12.17 3.16
C ARG A 113 -1.60 13.42 3.46
N GLY A 114 -0.27 13.30 3.56
CA GLY A 114 0.63 14.36 4.01
C GLY A 114 0.69 14.52 5.54
N GLU A 115 0.10 13.61 6.30
CA GLU A 115 0.08 13.61 7.77
C GLU A 115 1.37 12.98 8.33
N LYS A 116 2.50 13.65 8.10
CA LYS A 116 3.85 13.10 8.35
C LYS A 116 4.07 12.61 9.78
N GLU A 117 3.59 13.37 10.78
CA GLU A 117 3.77 13.00 12.20
C GLU A 117 3.17 11.63 12.50
N LYS A 118 1.92 11.41 12.09
CA LYS A 118 1.24 10.13 12.27
C LYS A 118 1.84 9.03 11.40
N ALA A 119 2.30 9.37 10.19
CA ALA A 119 2.97 8.39 9.33
C ALA A 119 4.23 7.85 10.04
N PHE A 120 5.04 8.70 10.66
CA PHE A 120 6.22 8.26 11.42
C PHE A 120 5.89 7.50 12.70
N GLU A 121 4.83 7.88 13.41
CA GLU A 121 4.33 7.11 14.55
C GLU A 121 4.01 5.67 14.14
N TRP A 122 3.24 5.49 13.06
CA TRP A 122 2.88 4.17 12.56
C TRP A 122 4.05 3.41 11.93
N LEU A 123 5.02 4.09 11.30
CA LEU A 123 6.25 3.43 10.86
C LEU A 123 7.09 2.91 12.03
N GLN A 124 7.10 3.61 13.17
CA GLN A 124 7.78 3.14 14.36
C GLN A 124 7.04 1.93 14.96
N ILE A 125 5.70 1.95 15.02
CA ILE A 125 4.89 0.79 15.43
C ILE A 125 5.17 -0.41 14.52
N ALA A 126 5.15 -0.21 13.20
CA ALA A 126 5.43 -1.26 12.22
C ALA A 126 6.84 -1.85 12.38
N PHE A 127 7.83 -0.99 12.66
CA PHE A 127 9.20 -1.43 12.96
C PHE A 127 9.25 -2.29 14.23
N ASP A 128 8.65 -1.82 15.33
CA ASP A 128 8.68 -2.51 16.63
C ASP A 128 7.92 -3.85 16.58
N ASN A 129 6.83 -3.91 15.80
CA ASN A 129 6.04 -5.12 15.57
C ASN A 129 6.62 -6.06 14.51
N HIS A 130 7.76 -5.73 13.89
CA HIS A 130 8.38 -6.51 12.82
C HIS A 130 7.45 -6.74 11.62
N ASP A 131 6.63 -5.74 11.29
CA ASP A 131 5.74 -5.77 10.12
C ASP A 131 6.57 -5.97 8.84
N THR A 132 6.23 -7.01 8.08
CA THR A 132 6.93 -7.37 6.83
C THR A 132 6.88 -6.28 5.75
N GLY A 133 5.91 -5.37 5.81
CA GLY A 133 5.81 -4.21 4.93
C GLY A 133 7.03 -3.29 5.01
N MET A 134 7.69 -3.26 6.17
CA MET A 134 8.91 -2.46 6.39
C MET A 134 10.05 -2.82 5.42
N LEU A 135 10.06 -4.04 4.86
CA LEU A 135 11.04 -4.45 3.85
C LEU A 135 10.97 -3.61 2.56
N ALA A 136 9.84 -2.94 2.31
CA ALA A 136 9.64 -2.06 1.16
C ALA A 136 10.02 -0.59 1.42
N LEU A 137 10.39 -0.23 2.66
CA LEU A 137 10.51 1.16 3.11
C LEU A 137 11.26 2.05 2.12
N LEU A 138 12.40 1.59 1.60
CA LEU A 138 13.28 2.35 0.69
C LEU A 138 12.69 2.63 -0.69
N VAL A 139 11.83 1.74 -1.20
CA VAL A 139 11.38 1.75 -2.60
C VAL A 139 9.91 2.12 -2.76
N ASP A 140 9.17 2.21 -1.66
CA ASP A 140 7.72 2.37 -1.69
C ASP A 140 7.26 3.77 -2.18
N PRO A 141 6.57 3.83 -3.35
CA PRO A 141 5.96 5.04 -3.89
C PRO A 141 5.03 5.79 -2.92
N LEU A 142 4.35 5.12 -1.99
CA LEU A 142 3.41 5.74 -1.07
C LEU A 142 4.11 6.56 0.02
N LEU A 143 5.38 6.26 0.29
CA LEU A 143 6.18 6.96 1.31
C LEU A 143 7.07 8.06 0.73
N ARG A 144 7.00 8.34 -0.58
CA ARG A 144 7.84 9.36 -1.24
C ARG A 144 7.81 10.73 -0.56
N SER A 145 6.66 11.13 0.00
CA SER A 145 6.49 12.41 0.71
C SER A 145 7.33 12.52 1.99
N LEU A 146 7.86 11.39 2.50
CA LEU A 146 8.68 11.30 3.70
C LEU A 146 10.19 11.27 3.40
N SER A 147 10.60 11.06 2.15
CA SER A 147 11.99 10.75 1.78
C SER A 147 13.01 11.83 2.19
N ASP A 148 12.61 13.11 2.18
CA ASP A 148 13.47 14.24 2.59
C ASP A 148 13.53 14.46 4.12
N ASP A 149 12.67 13.80 4.90
CA ASP A 149 12.62 13.98 6.35
C ASP A 149 13.77 13.22 7.04
N PRO A 150 14.53 13.85 7.95
CA PRO A 150 15.62 13.18 8.68
C PRO A 150 15.20 11.91 9.42
N ARG A 151 13.95 11.82 9.88
CA ARG A 151 13.42 10.63 10.57
C ARG A 151 13.32 9.43 9.65
N TYR A 152 13.02 9.65 8.37
CA TYR A 152 12.98 8.59 7.37
C TYR A 152 14.39 8.02 7.13
N LYS A 153 15.40 8.88 6.99
CA LYS A 153 16.81 8.46 6.88
C LYS A 153 17.29 7.69 8.12
N ALA A 154 16.90 8.15 9.31
CA ALA A 154 17.21 7.46 10.57
C ALA A 154 16.55 6.06 10.63
N LEU A 155 15.32 5.92 10.15
CA LEU A 155 14.62 4.64 10.10
C LEU A 155 15.27 3.67 9.09
N LEU A 156 15.67 4.15 7.91
CA LEU A 156 16.45 3.37 6.94
C LEU A 156 17.75 2.84 7.56
N ALA A 157 18.48 3.70 8.29
CA ALA A 157 19.72 3.31 8.98
C ALA A 157 19.49 2.23 10.04
N LYS A 158 18.40 2.34 10.84
CA LYS A 158 18.02 1.29 11.81
C LYS A 158 17.76 -0.06 11.14
N MET A 159 17.25 -0.06 9.91
CA MET A 159 16.99 -1.26 9.12
C MET A 159 18.21 -1.75 8.32
N ASN A 160 19.37 -1.12 8.45
CA ASN A 160 20.57 -1.39 7.65
C ASN A 160 20.36 -1.23 6.13
N PHE A 161 19.41 -0.38 5.72
CA PHE A 161 19.27 0.00 4.32
C PHE A 161 20.33 1.04 3.93
N PRO A 162 20.76 1.06 2.65
CA PRO A 162 21.69 2.08 2.19
C PRO A 162 21.05 3.46 2.32
N THR A 163 21.59 4.29 3.20
CA THR A 163 21.28 5.72 3.23
C THR A 163 22.14 6.36 2.15
N SER A 164 21.57 6.60 0.96
CA SER A 164 22.28 7.36 -0.07
C SER A 164 22.76 8.69 0.54
N SER A 165 24.07 8.93 0.44
CA SER A 165 24.73 10.18 0.86
C SER A 165 24.38 11.33 -0.07
#